data_AF-A0A7R9H2Y9-F1
#
_entry.id   AF-A0A7R9H2Y9-F1
#
_cell.length_a   1.000
_cell.length_b   1.000
_cell.length_c   1.000
_cell.angle_alpha   90.00
_cell.angle_beta   90.00
_cell.angle_gamma   90.00
#
_symmetry.space_group_name_H-M   'P 1'
#
loop_
_entity.id
_entity.type
_entity.pdbx_description
1 polymer ?
#
loop_
_entity_poly.entity_id
_entity_poly.type
_entity_poly.pdbx_seq_one_letter_code
_entity_poly.pdbx_strand_id
1 'polypeptide(L)' 'MFLPIIWFGVHAKHEEKSESKSVYREYNREFMLPKGTNPESIKSSLSKDGVLTVEAPLPAIEGEKLIPIAQN' A
#
# COMPACT_ATOMS: atom_id res chain seq x y z
N MET A 1 -19.29 14.26 2.64
CA MET A 1 -18.23 14.11 1.62
C MET A 1 -17.66 12.71 1.77
N PHE A 2 -17.86 11.81 0.80
CA PHE A 2 -17.32 10.44 0.89
C PHE A 2 -15.83 10.49 0.57
N LEU A 3 -14.97 10.11 1.52
CA LEU A 3 -13.56 9.91 1.22
C LEU A 3 -13.43 8.74 0.23
N PRO A 4 -12.80 8.95 -0.95
CA PRO A 4 -12.73 7.93 -1.99
C PRO A 4 -11.87 6.75 -1.53
N ILE A 5 -12.18 5.57 -2.09
CA ILE A 5 -11.28 4.42 -2.03
C ILE A 5 -10.07 4.75 -2.92
N ILE A 6 -8.87 4.53 -2.40
CA ILE A 6 -7.62 4.88 -3.08
C ILE A 6 -6.85 3.59 -3.35
N TRP A 7 -6.29 3.48 -4.55
CA TRP A 7 -5.46 2.36 -4.97
C TRP A 7 -4.00 2.78 -4.97
N PHE A 8 -3.13 1.92 -4.45
CA PHE A 8 -1.68 2.07 -4.51
C PHE A 8 -1.09 1.05 -5.47
N GLY A 9 -0.40 1.51 -6.51
CA GLY A 9 0.24 0.69 -7.52
C GLY A 9 1.72 0.48 -7.26
N VAL A 10 2.19 -0.76 -7.43
CA VAL A 10 3.60 -1.14 -7.43
C VAL A 10 3.96 -1.66 -8.81
N HIS A 11 4.98 -1.05 -9.41
CA HIS A 11 5.54 -1.43 -10.70
C HIS A 11 7.04 -1.65 -10.56
N ALA A 12 7.54 -2.81 -10.98
CA ALA A 12 8.97 -3.12 -10.97
C ALA A 12 9.35 -3.92 -12.22
N LYS A 13 10.52 -3.62 -12.78
CA LYS A 13 11.10 -4.29 -13.95
C LYS A 13 12.53 -4.70 -13.63
N HIS A 14 12.87 -5.93 -13.98
CA HIS A 14 14.20 -6.49 -13.83
C HIS A 14 14.64 -7.10 -15.16
N GLU A 15 15.75 -6.60 -15.68
CA GLU A 15 16.39 -7.08 -16.90
C GLU A 15 17.84 -7.46 -16.60
N GLU A 16 18.23 -8.68 -16.95
CA GLU A 16 19.58 -9.19 -16.83
C GLU A 16 20.03 -9.72 -18.20
N LYS A 17 21.20 -9.28 -18.67
CA LYS A 17 21.80 -9.75 -19.92
C LYS A 17 23.17 -10.35 -19.65
N SER A 18 23.40 -11.50 -20.25
CA SER A 18 24.69 -12.21 -20.32
C SER A 18 24.93 -12.62 -21.77
N GLU A 19 26.15 -13.04 -22.13
CA GLU A 19 26.50 -13.37 -23.53
C GLU A 19 25.54 -14.36 -24.19
N SER A 20 25.02 -15.33 -23.44
CA SER A 20 24.17 -16.40 -23.98
C SER A 20 22.73 -16.36 -23.48
N LYS A 21 22.37 -15.44 -22.57
CA LYS A 21 21.06 -15.45 -21.93
C LYS A 21 20.59 -14.05 -21.58
N SER A 22 19.30 -13.82 -21.76
CA SER A 22 18.58 -12.67 -21.24
C SER A 22 17.48 -13.13 -20.28
N VAL A 23 17.26 -12.37 -19.21
CA VAL A 23 16.17 -12.56 -18.26
C VAL A 23 15.40 -11.25 -18.17
N TYR A 24 14.08 -11.34 -18.34
CA TYR A 24 13.16 -10.23 -18.10
C TYR A 24 12.11 -10.66 -17.09
N ARG A 25 11.89 -9.85 -16.07
CA ARG A 25 10.83 -10.03 -15.07
C ARG A 25 10.14 -8.71 -14.83
N GLU A 26 8.82 -8.77 -14.68
CA GLU A 26 8.01 -7.61 -14.37
C GLU A 26 7.03 -7.96 -13.26
N TYR A 27 6.85 -7.03 -12.33
CA TYR A 27 5.91 -7.12 -11.22
C TYR A 27 5.00 -5.89 -11.26
N ASN A 28 3.69 -6.15 -11.36
CA ASN A 28 2.65 -5.14 -11.35
C ASN A 28 1.60 -5.58 -10.34
N ARG A 29 1.37 -4.78 -9.29
CA ARG A 29 0.36 -5.09 -8.29
C ARG A 29 -0.29 -3.83 -7.74
N GLU A 30 -1.59 -3.90 -7.54
CA GLU A 30 -2.38 -2.84 -6.92
C GLU A 30 -2.90 -3.29 -5.56
N PHE A 31 -2.92 -2.36 -4.62
CA PHE A 31 -3.41 -2.56 -3.26
C PHE A 31 -4.48 -1.53 -2.97
N MET A 32 -5.60 -1.99 -2.43
CA MET A 32 -6.64 -1.09 -1.93
C MET A 32 -6.19 -0.53 -0.59
N LEU A 33 -6.14 0.79 -0.46
CA LEU A 33 -5.79 1.45 0.79
C LEU A 33 -7.01 1.57 1.71
N PRO A 34 -6.80 1.56 3.04
CA PRO A 34 -7.86 1.84 3.99
C PRO A 34 -8.54 3.18 3.70
N LYS A 35 -9.86 3.25 3.95
CA LYS A 35 -10.61 4.49 3.81
C LYS A 35 -10.05 5.56 4.74
N GLY A 36 -9.85 6.76 4.21
CA GLY A 36 -9.31 7.89 4.97
C GLY A 36 -7.79 7.91 5.08
N THR A 37 -7.08 7.01 4.38
CA THR A 37 -5.64 7.16 4.17
C THR A 37 -5.38 8.45 3.41
N ASN A 38 -4.54 9.35 3.95
CA ASN A 38 -4.09 10.54 3.23
C ASN A 38 -2.98 10.13 2.22
N PRO A 39 -3.18 10.30 0.90
CA PRO A 39 -2.18 9.94 -0.09
C PRO A 39 -0.84 10.66 0.09
N GLU A 40 -0.88 11.91 0.55
CA GLU A 40 0.33 12.74 0.71
C GLU A 40 1.20 12.30 1.89
N SER A 41 0.65 11.51 2.81
CA SER A 41 1.40 10.98 3.95
C SER A 41 1.97 9.57 3.73
N ILE A 42 1.67 8.95 2.58
CA ILE A 42 2.23 7.65 2.21
C ILE A 42 3.72 7.80 1.92
N LYS A 43 4.52 6.90 2.49
CA LYS A 43 5.96 6.82 2.25
C LYS A 43 6.31 5.41 1.79
N SER A 44 7.31 5.32 0.92
CA SER A 44 7.88 4.05 0.50
C SER A 44 9.39 4.04 0.70
N SER A 45 9.93 2.86 0.96
CA SER A 45 11.37 2.61 1.02
C SER A 45 11.69 1.24 0.43
N LEU A 46 12.78 1.15 -0.33
CA LEU A 46 13.28 -0.10 -0.89
C LEU A 46 14.60 -0.43 -0.22
N SER A 47 14.67 -1.58 0.44
CA SER A 47 15.88 -2.05 1.10
C SER A 47 16.88 -2.64 0.09
N LYS A 48 18.14 -2.78 0.50
CA LYS A 48 19.22 -3.33 -0.37
C LYS A 48 19.01 -4.79 -0.76
N ASP A 49 18.29 -5.55 0.07
CA ASP A 49 17.87 -6.93 -0.18
C ASP A 49 16.58 -7.03 -1.01
N GLY A 50 16.03 -5.90 -1.49
CA GLY A 50 14.95 -5.87 -2.48
C GLY A 50 13.54 -5.90 -1.89
N VAL A 51 13.36 -5.57 -0.61
CA VAL A 51 12.05 -5.47 0.03
C VAL A 51 11.50 -4.06 -0.11
N LEU A 52 10.39 -3.90 -0.82
CA LEU A 52 9.64 -2.64 -0.87
C LEU A 52 8.69 -2.56 0.32
N THR A 53 8.93 -1.59 1.20
CA THR A 53 8.05 -1.26 2.32
C THR A 53 7.25 -0.01 2.00
N VAL A 54 5.94 -0.06 2.25
CA VAL A 54 5.00 1.05 2.04
C VAL A 54 4.26 1.29 3.35
N GLU A 55 4.32 2.53 3.86
CA GLU A 55 3.78 2.90 5.17
C GLU A 55 2.93 4.16 5.06
N ALA A 56 1.89 4.24 5.87
CA ALA A 56 1.07 5.43 6.03
C ALA A 56 0.63 5.56 7.51
N PRO A 57 0.52 6.78 8.05
CA PRO A 57 -0.09 7.00 9.35
C PRO A 57 -1.52 6.49 9.38
N LEU A 58 -1.91 5.86 10.49
CA LEU A 58 -3.30 5.48 10.71
C LEU A 58 -4.19 6.74 10.73
N PRO A 59 -5.39 6.69 10.13
CA PRO A 59 -6.35 7.78 10.27
C PRO A 59 -6.70 7.97 11.74
N ALA A 60 -6.94 9.23 12.15
CA ALA A 60 -7.38 9.54 13.50
C ALA A 60 -8.67 8.74 13.81
N ILE A 61 -8.68 8.02 14.94
CA ILE A 61 -9.85 7.29 15.39
C ILE A 61 -10.86 8.33 15.89
N GLU A 62 -11.95 8.55 15.15
CA GLU A 62 -13.08 9.36 15.62
C GLU A 62 -13.79 8.66 16.77
N GLY A 63 -13.32 8.87 18.00
CA GLY A 63 -14.04 8.58 19.25
C GLY A 63 -14.36 7.10 19.54
N GLU A 64 -14.46 6.75 20.83
CA GLU A 64 -15.03 5.46 21.21
C GLU A 64 -16.49 5.40 20.75
N LYS A 65 -16.79 4.53 19.79
CA LYS A 65 -18.17 4.22 19.42
C LYS A 65 -18.78 3.42 20.56
N LEU A 66 -19.42 4.10 21.51
CA LEU A 66 -20.19 3.47 22.58
C LEU A 66 -21.33 2.67 21.95
N ILE A 67 -21.23 1.34 22.00
CA ILE A 67 -22.30 0.44 21.57
C ILE A 67 -23.17 0.18 22.81
N PRO A 68 -24.41 0.70 22.87
CA PRO A 68 -25.27 0.46 24.02
C PRO A 68 -25.70 -1.01 24.07
N ILE A 69 -25.66 -1.60 25.27
CA ILE A 69 -26.21 -2.94 25.52
C ILE A 69 -27.73 -2.80 25.62
N ALA A 70 -28.47 -3.39 24.69
CA ALA A 70 -29.93 -3.49 24.79
C ALA A 70 -30.28 -4.66 25.73
N GLN A 71 -30.93 -4.35 26.86
CA GLN A 71 -31.64 -5.37 27.64
C GLN A 71 -33.07 -5.48 27.10
N ASN A 72 -33.48 -6.71 26.81
CA ASN A 72 -34.84 -7.09 26.41
C ASN A 72 -35.62 -7.59 27.63
#